data_AF-A0A2H6CR74-F1
#
_entry.id   AF-A0A2H6CR74-F1
#
_cell.length_a   1.000
_cell.length_b   1.000
_cell.length_c   1.000
_cell.angle_alpha   90.00
_cell.angle_beta   90.00
_cell.angle_gamma   90.00
#
_symmetry.space_group_name_H-M   'P 1'
#
loop_
_entity.id
_entity.type
_entity.pdbx_description
1 polymer ?
#
loop_
_entity_poly.entity_id
_entity_poly.type
_entity_poly.pdbx_seq_one_letter_code
_entity_poly.pdbx_strand_id
1 'polypeptide(L)'
;MSFFFSGLFLKTEEAAIRKQLNELGVLFEQNPYEKSPKKMLANAKDKQSRLWKKQKEMTKQIGKLKQQVSYLQLNEEILLTKIQREKVKENLVHSNYVVVIRSWIAAEDLSQIKDELFQVFNENELYFSLEEPTRPQIEENRVPTKLKNKALIRPFESLTSMYAMPKYEEIDPTPWMAPFYFVFFGMMVADIGYGLIILLASSIGLRFIPLKRNIKEFLRLFQILSFSIIFWGLIYGSAFGADLPFQLLNPTEDFMTIFMISLVFGGIQLFTGLFLAAKENIKKKDYLSAVREGFSWHGILIGLFMIAFGTMLVDSEVIKNSGIVLAIVNAVLIVGIPIIQSKSKVGGFFSGRYRICYRCWENGGSFFCAYDKSTRKIWSVIDFTAITSNARSVWFCDCSDDFY
;
A
#
# COMPACT_ATOMS: atom_id res chain seq x y z
N MET A 1 40.11 3.85 -17.41
CA MET A 1 41.33 4.66 -17.18
C MET A 1 42.29 4.29 -18.30
N SER A 2 42.54 5.19 -19.25
CA SER A 2 43.38 4.88 -20.42
C SER A 2 44.84 5.13 -20.07
N PHE A 3 45.68 4.09 -20.16
CA PHE A 3 47.11 4.19 -19.90
C PHE A 3 47.86 4.44 -21.21
N PHE A 4 48.63 5.52 -21.27
CA PHE A 4 49.49 5.83 -22.40
C PHE A 4 50.94 5.52 -22.02
N PHE A 5 51.64 4.76 -22.85
CA PHE A 5 53.06 4.47 -22.67
C PHE A 5 53.81 4.76 -23.98
N SER A 6 55.04 5.26 -23.86
CA SER A 6 55.92 5.49 -25.00
C SER A 6 57.10 4.53 -24.91
N GLY A 7 57.32 3.74 -25.95
CA GLY A 7 58.45 2.81 -26.07
C GLY A 7 59.27 3.11 -27.31
N LEU A 8 60.59 2.94 -27.20
CA LEU A 8 61.52 2.95 -28.33
C LEU A 8 61.96 1.51 -28.58
N PHE A 9 61.85 1.05 -29.82
CA PHE A 9 62.31 -0.27 -30.22
C PHE A 9 63.08 -0.18 -31.54
N LEU A 10 63.95 -1.16 -31.78
CA LEU A 10 64.72 -1.27 -33.02
C LEU A 10 63.79 -1.61 -34.18
N LYS A 11 63.98 -0.98 -35.35
CA LYS A 11 63.16 -1.23 -36.55
C LYS A 11 63.15 -2.71 -36.98
N THR A 12 64.23 -3.43 -36.70
CA THR A 12 64.38 -4.86 -36.98
C THR A 12 63.42 -5.73 -36.15
N GLU A 13 62.98 -5.24 -34.99
CA GLU A 13 62.15 -5.99 -34.03
C GLU A 13 60.69 -5.49 -34.01
N GLU A 14 60.35 -4.50 -34.85
CA GLU A 14 59.03 -3.86 -34.90
C GLU A 14 57.89 -4.88 -35.09
N ALA A 15 58.07 -5.85 -35.99
CA ALA A 15 57.03 -6.84 -36.29
C ALA A 15 56.75 -7.79 -35.12
N ALA A 16 57.79 -8.18 -34.38
CA ALA A 16 57.65 -9.08 -33.22
C ALA A 16 56.98 -8.37 -32.04
N ILE A 17 57.42 -7.14 -31.75
CA ILE A 17 56.89 -6.32 -30.65
C ILE A 17 55.44 -5.89 -30.93
N ARG A 18 55.11 -5.53 -32.18
CA ARG A 18 53.73 -5.21 -32.57
C ARG A 18 52.78 -6.37 -32.40
N LYS A 19 53.22 -7.59 -32.72
CA LYS A 19 52.40 -8.78 -32.55
C LYS A 19 52.07 -9.03 -31.08
N GLN A 20 53.08 -8.98 -30.20
CA GLN A 20 52.90 -9.18 -28.76
C GLN A 20 52.02 -8.10 -28.10
N LEU A 21 52.17 -6.83 -28.49
CA LEU A 21 51.38 -5.74 -27.92
C LEU A 21 49.95 -5.70 -28.48
N ASN A 22 49.72 -6.11 -29.73
CA ASN A 22 48.37 -6.28 -30.28
C ASN A 22 47.62 -7.43 -29.58
N GLU A 23 48.30 -8.53 -29.22
CA GLU A 23 47.70 -9.62 -28.43
C GLU A 23 47.25 -9.14 -27.03
N LEU A 24 47.90 -8.10 -26.49
CA LEU A 24 47.51 -7.43 -25.24
C LEU A 24 46.47 -6.31 -25.45
N GLY A 25 45.94 -6.13 -26.67
CA GLY A 25 44.90 -5.15 -26.98
C GLY A 25 45.39 -3.70 -27.08
N VAL A 26 46.68 -3.48 -27.27
CA VAL A 26 47.28 -2.14 -27.39
C VAL A 26 47.05 -1.59 -28.81
N LEU A 27 46.47 -0.39 -28.90
CA LEU A 27 46.35 0.34 -30.16
C LEU A 27 47.64 1.13 -30.42
N PHE A 28 48.30 0.84 -31.54
CA PHE A 28 49.49 1.58 -31.97
C PHE A 28 49.12 2.86 -32.73
N GLU A 29 49.46 4.02 -32.17
CA GLU A 29 49.43 5.29 -32.89
C GLU A 29 50.86 5.70 -33.27
N GLN A 30 51.24 5.49 -34.54
CA GLN A 30 52.49 6.07 -35.06
C GLN A 30 52.27 7.55 -35.35
N ASN A 31 52.89 8.40 -34.53
CA ASN A 31 52.94 9.85 -34.63
C ASN A 31 51.73 10.47 -35.36
N PRO A 32 50.55 10.55 -34.70
CA PRO A 32 49.27 10.91 -35.33
C PRO A 32 49.17 12.39 -35.74
N TYR A 33 50.29 13.13 -35.76
CA TYR A 33 50.31 14.57 -35.85
C TYR A 33 51.10 15.04 -37.08
N GLU A 34 50.40 15.67 -38.03
CA GLU A 34 50.97 16.27 -39.26
C GLU A 34 51.99 17.40 -39.00
N LYS A 35 52.02 17.96 -37.79
CA LYS A 35 52.85 19.11 -37.40
C LYS A 35 53.61 18.78 -36.13
N SER A 36 54.70 19.51 -35.88
CA SER A 36 55.50 19.40 -34.64
C SER A 36 54.58 19.33 -33.40
N PRO A 37 54.77 18.33 -32.51
CA PRO A 37 53.95 18.15 -31.30
C PRO A 37 53.82 19.41 -30.44
N LYS A 38 54.85 20.29 -30.44
CA LYS A 38 54.83 21.57 -29.73
C LYS A 38 53.77 22.54 -30.27
N LYS A 39 53.59 22.61 -31.60
CA LYS A 39 52.56 23.45 -32.25
C LYS A 39 51.15 22.84 -32.07
N MET A 40 51.04 21.52 -32.13
CA MET A 40 49.77 20.81 -31.88
C MET A 40 49.30 20.96 -30.43
N LEU A 41 50.20 20.82 -29.46
CA LEU A 41 49.90 21.03 -28.05
C LEU A 41 49.45 22.47 -27.77
N ALA A 42 50.10 23.47 -28.38
CA ALA A 42 49.67 24.86 -28.27
C ALA A 42 48.25 25.07 -28.82
N ASN A 43 47.96 24.55 -30.03
CA ASN A 43 46.62 24.61 -30.62
C ASN A 43 45.56 23.87 -29.79
N ALA A 44 45.91 22.70 -29.23
CA ALA A 44 45.00 21.93 -28.38
C ALA A 44 44.69 22.67 -27.07
N LYS A 45 45.71 23.27 -26.43
CA LYS A 45 45.54 24.13 -25.25
C LYS A 45 44.69 25.36 -25.55
N ASP A 46 44.89 25.99 -26.70
CA ASP A 46 44.06 27.13 -27.13
C ASP A 46 42.61 26.72 -27.39
N LYS A 47 42.38 25.59 -28.07
CA LYS A 47 41.05 25.02 -28.27
C LYS A 47 40.38 24.70 -26.94
N GLN A 48 41.10 24.06 -26.02
CA GLN A 48 40.62 23.73 -24.68
C GLN A 48 40.22 25.00 -23.91
N SER A 49 41.07 26.03 -23.93
CA SER A 49 40.78 27.33 -23.30
C SER A 49 39.54 28.01 -23.90
N ARG A 50 39.38 27.98 -25.23
CA ARG A 50 38.20 28.52 -25.92
C ARG A 50 36.93 27.75 -25.55
N LEU A 51 36.98 26.42 -25.51
CA LEU A 51 35.86 25.58 -25.10
C LEU A 51 35.48 25.83 -23.65
N TRP A 52 36.47 25.99 -22.76
CA TRP A 52 36.22 26.29 -21.35
C TRP A 52 35.54 27.65 -21.16
N LYS A 53 35.96 28.67 -21.92
CA LYS A 53 35.29 29.98 -21.95
C LYS A 53 33.85 29.86 -22.46
N LYS A 54 33.60 29.12 -23.54
CA LYS A 54 32.26 28.87 -24.07
C LYS A 54 31.37 28.14 -23.06
N GLN A 55 31.90 27.10 -22.40
CA GLN A 55 31.18 26.36 -21.37
C GLN A 55 30.77 27.29 -20.22
N LYS A 56 31.71 28.12 -19.73
CA LYS A 56 31.44 29.10 -18.67
C LYS A 56 30.36 30.11 -19.06
N GLU A 57 30.38 30.59 -20.30
CA GLU A 57 29.37 31.50 -20.82
C GLU A 57 27.98 30.82 -20.93
N MET A 58 27.92 29.60 -21.46
CA MET A 58 26.67 28.83 -21.50
C MET A 58 26.11 28.56 -20.09
N THR A 59 26.95 28.19 -19.12
CA THR A 59 26.51 28.02 -17.73
C THR A 59 25.94 29.31 -17.14
N LYS A 60 26.52 30.46 -17.47
CA LYS A 60 26.00 31.77 -17.06
C LYS A 60 24.64 32.08 -17.71
N GLN A 61 24.46 31.73 -18.98
CA GLN A 61 23.18 31.87 -19.68
C GLN A 61 22.10 30.97 -19.07
N ILE A 62 22.41 29.70 -18.78
CA ILE A 62 21.50 28.77 -18.08
C ILE A 62 21.11 29.33 -16.71
N GLY A 63 22.07 29.88 -15.96
CA GLY A 63 21.80 30.51 -14.66
C GLY A 63 20.81 31.67 -14.74
N LYS A 64 20.89 32.50 -15.80
CA LYS A 64 19.92 33.57 -16.06
C LYS A 64 18.53 33.03 -16.41
N LEU A 65 18.46 32.01 -17.27
CA LEU A 65 17.20 31.40 -17.70
C LEU A 65 16.46 30.68 -16.56
N LYS A 66 17.18 30.20 -15.54
CA LYS A 66 16.58 29.55 -14.36
C LYS A 66 15.54 30.43 -13.66
N GLN A 67 15.73 31.76 -13.64
CA GLN A 67 14.75 32.68 -13.04
C GLN A 67 13.44 32.73 -13.85
N GLN A 68 13.51 32.57 -15.17
CA GLN A 68 12.33 32.56 -16.04
C GLN A 68 11.52 31.27 -15.88
N VAL A 69 12.15 30.14 -15.54
CA VAL A 69 11.46 28.88 -15.29
C VAL A 69 10.42 29.02 -14.18
N SER A 70 10.77 29.67 -13.07
CA SER A 70 9.81 29.88 -11.96
C SER A 70 8.60 30.72 -12.38
N TYR A 71 8.82 31.74 -13.22
CA TYR A 71 7.72 32.54 -13.78
C TYR A 71 6.84 31.71 -14.73
N LEU A 72 7.43 30.86 -15.57
CA LEU A 72 6.68 29.98 -16.46
C LEU A 72 5.84 28.96 -15.67
N GLN A 73 6.40 28.36 -14.62
CA GLN A 73 5.67 27.43 -13.74
C GLN A 73 4.45 28.09 -13.08
N LEU A 74 4.58 29.35 -12.63
CA LEU A 74 3.46 30.08 -12.05
C LEU A 74 2.37 30.35 -13.11
N ASN A 75 2.75 30.74 -14.32
CA ASN A 75 1.80 30.95 -15.40
C ASN A 75 1.10 29.66 -15.81
N GLU A 76 1.83 28.54 -15.84
CA GLU A 76 1.26 27.22 -16.08
C GLU A 76 0.17 26.88 -15.05
N GLU A 77 0.44 27.05 -13.75
CA GLU A 77 -0.55 26.79 -12.68
C GLU A 77 -1.81 27.67 -12.83
N ILE A 78 -1.64 28.96 -13.18
CA ILE A 78 -2.77 29.87 -13.45
C ILE A 78 -3.59 29.39 -14.65
N LEU A 79 -2.92 28.99 -15.74
CA LEU A 79 -3.58 28.49 -16.94
C LEU A 79 -4.30 27.17 -16.69
N LEU A 80 -3.68 26.24 -15.97
CA LEU A 80 -4.29 24.98 -15.57
C LEU A 80 -5.54 25.21 -14.71
N THR A 81 -5.49 26.15 -13.76
CA THR A 81 -6.64 26.54 -12.94
C THR A 81 -7.79 27.10 -13.79
N LYS A 82 -7.48 27.96 -14.78
CA LYS A 82 -8.48 28.49 -15.72
C LYS A 82 -9.10 27.39 -16.57
N ILE A 83 -8.29 26.50 -17.13
CA ILE A 83 -8.75 25.33 -17.90
C ILE A 83 -9.66 24.46 -17.05
N GLN A 84 -9.29 24.20 -15.79
CA GLN A 84 -10.11 23.39 -14.88
C GLN A 84 -11.45 24.08 -14.58
N ARG A 85 -11.47 25.41 -14.42
CA ARG A 85 -12.71 26.17 -14.26
C ARG A 85 -13.62 26.05 -15.48
N GLU A 86 -13.07 26.17 -16.70
CA GLU A 86 -13.88 26.00 -17.92
C GLU A 86 -14.42 24.57 -18.06
N LYS A 87 -13.61 23.54 -17.77
CA LYS A 87 -14.06 22.14 -17.75
C LYS A 87 -15.21 21.89 -16.77
N VAL A 88 -15.21 22.56 -15.61
CA VAL A 88 -16.30 22.42 -14.65
C VAL A 88 -17.60 23.03 -15.21
N LYS A 89 -17.52 24.11 -15.99
CA LYS A 89 -18.71 24.72 -16.62
C LYS A 89 -19.42 23.79 -17.59
N GLU A 90 -18.70 22.87 -18.25
CA GLU A 90 -19.31 21.85 -19.12
C GLU A 90 -20.30 20.94 -18.36
N ASN A 91 -20.11 20.78 -17.05
CA ASN A 91 -20.96 19.96 -16.19
C ASN A 91 -22.06 20.78 -15.49
N LEU A 92 -22.17 22.08 -15.78
CA LEU A 92 -23.20 22.95 -15.18
C LEU A 92 -24.46 22.97 -16.03
N VAL A 93 -25.60 22.78 -15.37
CA VAL A 93 -26.91 22.99 -15.99
C VAL A 93 -27.21 24.47 -15.89
N HIS A 94 -27.28 25.16 -17.02
CA HIS A 94 -27.55 26.59 -17.07
C HIS A 94 -28.70 26.91 -18.04
N SER A 95 -29.46 27.93 -17.69
CA SER A 95 -30.48 28.59 -18.49
C SER A 95 -30.13 30.08 -18.58
N ASN A 96 -30.92 30.85 -19.33
CA ASN A 96 -30.70 32.30 -19.52
C ASN A 96 -30.71 33.09 -18.19
N TYR A 97 -31.39 32.58 -17.16
CA TYR A 97 -31.61 33.29 -15.89
C TYR A 97 -31.17 32.50 -14.66
N VAL A 98 -30.89 31.20 -14.78
CA VAL A 98 -30.62 30.32 -13.64
C VAL A 98 -29.47 29.38 -13.96
N VAL A 99 -28.55 29.22 -13.02
CA VAL A 99 -27.49 28.21 -13.05
C VAL A 99 -27.72 27.25 -11.88
N VAL A 100 -27.78 25.96 -12.19
CA VAL A 100 -27.95 24.90 -11.20
C VAL A 100 -26.64 24.15 -11.04
N ILE A 101 -26.15 24.11 -9.80
CA ILE A 101 -24.95 23.38 -9.41
C ILE A 101 -25.37 22.27 -8.47
N ARG A 102 -25.07 21.02 -8.83
CA ARG A 102 -25.26 19.86 -7.96
C ARG A 102 -23.91 19.32 -7.51
N SER A 103 -23.67 19.29 -6.21
CA SER A 103 -22.41 18.81 -5.64
C SER A 103 -22.62 18.11 -4.31
N TRP A 104 -21.70 17.22 -3.95
CA TRP A 104 -21.64 16.61 -2.64
C TRP A 104 -20.90 17.52 -1.66
N ILE A 105 -21.51 17.77 -0.50
CA ILE A 105 -20.93 18.58 0.57
C ILE A 105 -21.08 17.79 1.88
N ALA A 106 -20.04 17.79 2.72
CA ALA A 106 -20.15 17.21 4.05
C ALA A 106 -21.03 18.12 4.93
N ALA A 107 -21.95 17.53 5.70
CA ALA A 107 -22.89 18.29 6.53
C ALA A 107 -22.21 19.30 7.47
N GLU A 108 -20.99 18.99 7.94
CA GLU A 108 -20.19 19.85 8.82
C GLU A 108 -19.64 21.11 8.12
N ASP A 109 -19.40 21.04 6.81
CA ASP A 109 -18.83 22.15 6.02
C ASP A 109 -19.93 23.08 5.47
N LEU A 110 -21.22 22.69 5.61
CA LEU A 110 -22.36 23.37 5.02
C LEU A 110 -22.52 24.81 5.53
N SER A 111 -22.39 25.03 6.84
CA SER A 111 -22.53 26.36 7.44
C SER A 111 -21.47 27.32 6.91
N GLN A 112 -20.21 26.89 6.92
CA GLN A 112 -19.10 27.69 6.43
C GLN A 112 -19.28 28.07 4.95
N ILE A 113 -19.68 27.11 4.10
CA ILE A 113 -19.88 27.37 2.67
C ILE A 113 -21.03 28.35 2.44
N LYS A 114 -22.13 28.23 3.20
CA LYS A 114 -23.25 29.17 3.11
C LYS A 114 -22.80 30.58 3.46
N ASP A 115 -22.06 30.74 4.56
CA ASP A 115 -21.57 32.05 5.01
C ASP A 115 -20.62 32.67 3.98
N GLU A 116 -19.71 31.89 3.39
CA GLU A 116 -18.80 32.36 2.33
C GLU A 116 -19.56 32.75 1.05
N LEU A 117 -20.64 32.05 0.70
CA LEU A 117 -21.44 32.36 -0.48
C LEU A 117 -22.30 33.62 -0.29
N PHE A 118 -22.90 33.81 0.89
CA PHE A 118 -23.69 35.02 1.20
C PHE A 118 -22.82 36.28 1.33
N GLN A 119 -21.51 36.15 1.52
CA GLN A 119 -20.59 37.30 1.44
C GLN A 119 -20.36 37.79 0.00
N VAL A 120 -20.53 36.92 -0.99
CA VAL A 120 -20.25 37.23 -2.40
C VAL A 120 -21.54 37.54 -3.18
N PHE A 121 -22.63 36.86 -2.85
CA PHE A 121 -23.92 36.99 -3.52
C PHE A 121 -25.00 37.43 -2.52
N ASN A 122 -25.98 38.17 -3.00
CA ASN A 122 -27.10 38.58 -2.15
C ASN A 122 -28.00 37.38 -1.83
N GLU A 123 -28.70 37.40 -0.69
CA GLU A 123 -29.59 36.30 -0.25
C GLU A 123 -30.68 35.95 -1.28
N ASN A 124 -31.12 36.94 -2.07
CA ASN A 124 -32.16 36.77 -3.09
C ASN A 124 -31.66 36.11 -4.39
N GLU A 125 -30.34 35.94 -4.56
CA GLU A 125 -29.72 35.37 -5.76
C GLU A 125 -29.35 33.90 -5.59
N LEU A 126 -29.40 33.38 -4.34
CA LEU A 126 -28.98 32.04 -3.99
C LEU A 126 -30.13 31.21 -3.42
N TYR A 127 -30.31 30.01 -3.95
CA TYR A 127 -31.23 29.01 -3.41
C TYR A 127 -30.50 27.70 -3.16
N PHE A 128 -30.60 27.17 -1.95
CA PHE A 128 -29.99 25.90 -1.55
C PHE A 128 -31.06 24.80 -1.43
N SER A 129 -30.95 23.75 -2.26
CA SER A 129 -31.67 22.50 -2.06
C SER A 129 -30.73 21.46 -1.45
N LEU A 130 -31.10 20.90 -0.30
CA LEU A 130 -30.31 19.89 0.40
C LEU A 130 -31.04 18.56 0.34
N GLU A 131 -30.36 17.55 -0.20
CA GLU A 131 -30.85 16.18 -0.30
C GLU A 131 -29.86 15.26 0.41
N GLU A 132 -30.37 14.36 1.23
CA GLU A 132 -29.58 13.25 1.76
C GLU A 132 -29.32 12.20 0.66
N PRO A 133 -28.16 11.53 0.68
CA PRO A 133 -27.85 10.49 -0.30
C PRO A 133 -28.89 9.37 -0.27
N THR A 134 -29.45 9.02 -1.43
CA THR A 134 -30.43 7.94 -1.54
C THR A 134 -29.74 6.57 -1.58
N ARG A 135 -30.41 5.50 -1.10
CA ARG A 135 -29.85 4.12 -1.12
C ARG A 135 -29.26 3.68 -2.47
N PRO A 136 -29.91 3.89 -3.63
CA PRO A 136 -29.33 3.49 -4.92
C PRO A 136 -28.02 4.23 -5.22
N GLN A 137 -27.91 5.50 -4.84
CA GLN A 137 -26.70 6.30 -5.05
C GLN A 137 -25.52 5.76 -4.22
N ILE A 138 -25.82 5.28 -3.01
CA ILE A 138 -24.85 4.64 -2.11
C ILE A 138 -24.42 3.28 -2.67
N GLU A 139 -25.36 2.45 -3.09
CA GLU A 139 -25.09 1.11 -3.65
C GLU A 139 -24.28 1.18 -4.95
N GLU A 140 -24.56 2.16 -5.80
CA GLU A 140 -23.80 2.43 -7.03
C GLU A 140 -22.46 3.15 -6.78
N ASN A 141 -22.07 3.36 -5.52
CA ASN A 141 -20.81 4.01 -5.12
C ASN A 141 -20.61 5.40 -5.75
N ARG A 142 -21.71 6.14 -5.96
CA ARG A 142 -21.68 7.51 -6.50
C ARG A 142 -21.47 8.57 -5.42
N VAL A 143 -21.66 8.21 -4.16
CA VAL A 143 -21.50 9.09 -3.00
C VAL A 143 -20.04 9.09 -2.56
N PRO A 144 -19.35 10.25 -2.50
CA PRO A 144 -17.97 10.30 -2.05
C PRO A 144 -17.85 10.05 -0.55
N THR A 145 -16.82 9.30 -0.14
CA THR A 145 -16.53 9.04 1.28
C THR A 145 -15.52 10.08 1.81
N LYS A 146 -15.85 10.76 2.91
CA LYS A 146 -14.92 11.65 3.64
C LYS A 146 -14.60 11.03 4.99
N LEU A 147 -13.36 10.59 5.19
CA LEU A 147 -12.90 10.04 6.46
C LEU A 147 -12.68 11.15 7.49
N LYS A 148 -13.04 10.87 8.74
CA LYS A 148 -12.89 11.79 9.88
C LYS A 148 -12.13 11.10 11.01
N ASN A 149 -10.81 11.17 10.96
CA ASN A 149 -9.95 10.64 12.02
C ASN A 149 -9.22 11.74 12.82
N LYS A 150 -8.87 11.42 14.07
CA LYS A 150 -8.07 12.28 14.94
C LYS A 150 -6.66 12.45 14.39
N ALA A 151 -5.95 13.50 14.79
CA ALA A 151 -4.62 13.83 14.27
C ALA A 151 -3.57 12.70 14.38
N LEU A 152 -3.67 11.85 15.41
CA LEU A 152 -2.78 10.69 15.59
C LEU A 152 -3.10 9.50 14.67
N ILE A 153 -4.38 9.35 14.30
CA ILE A 153 -4.87 8.21 13.49
C ILE A 153 -4.87 8.57 12.01
N ARG A 154 -5.07 9.85 11.67
CA ARG A 154 -5.14 10.36 10.31
C ARG A 154 -3.97 9.93 9.40
N PRO A 155 -2.70 9.87 9.86
CA PRO A 155 -1.62 9.39 9.00
C PRO A 155 -1.76 7.92 8.59
N PHE A 156 -2.46 7.09 9.37
CA PHE A 156 -2.74 5.70 9.04
C PHE A 156 -3.77 5.54 7.91
N GLU A 157 -4.54 6.59 7.57
CA GLU A 157 -5.47 6.57 6.43
C GLU A 157 -4.72 6.33 5.11
N SER A 158 -3.46 6.74 4.99
CA SER A 158 -2.68 6.50 3.76
C SER A 158 -2.41 5.02 3.55
N LEU A 159 -2.31 4.22 4.62
CA LEU A 159 -2.12 2.78 4.52
C LEU A 159 -3.42 2.06 4.16
N THR A 160 -4.52 2.42 4.81
CA THR A 160 -5.82 1.77 4.56
C THR A 160 -6.37 2.12 3.18
N SER A 161 -6.23 3.37 2.75
CA SER A 161 -6.68 3.81 1.41
C SER A 161 -5.92 3.19 0.24
N MET A 162 -4.70 2.66 0.46
CA MET A 162 -3.95 1.92 -0.57
C MET A 162 -4.58 0.58 -0.92
N TYR A 163 -5.31 -0.05 0.01
CA TYR A 163 -6.02 -1.29 -0.26
C TYR A 163 -7.37 -1.02 -0.92
N ALA A 164 -8.24 -0.27 -0.24
CA ALA A 164 -9.52 0.18 -0.78
C ALA A 164 -10.06 1.33 0.08
N MET A 165 -10.83 2.22 -0.55
CA MET A 165 -11.60 3.21 0.19
C MET A 165 -12.88 2.55 0.73
N PRO A 166 -13.24 2.73 2.01
CA PRO A 166 -14.48 2.18 2.54
C PRO A 166 -15.69 2.84 1.85
N LYS A 167 -16.76 2.06 1.70
CA LYS A 167 -18.03 2.60 1.20
C LYS A 167 -18.63 3.57 2.21
N TYR A 168 -19.54 4.42 1.73
CA TYR A 168 -20.15 5.48 2.52
C TYR A 168 -20.76 5.02 3.86
N GLU A 169 -21.39 3.84 3.89
CA GLU A 169 -22.01 3.29 5.10
C GLU A 169 -21.13 2.35 5.91
N GLU A 170 -19.96 1.97 5.37
CA GLU A 170 -19.06 1.01 6.01
C GLU A 170 -18.31 1.65 7.18
N ILE A 171 -18.02 0.85 8.20
CA ILE A 171 -17.16 1.25 9.32
C ILE A 171 -15.73 1.46 8.81
N ASP A 172 -15.15 2.62 9.12
CA ASP A 172 -13.73 2.89 8.86
C ASP A 172 -12.84 1.93 9.67
N PRO A 173 -12.02 1.08 9.02
CA PRO A 173 -11.11 0.18 9.72
C PRO A 173 -9.86 0.89 10.29
N THR A 174 -9.55 2.11 9.82
CA THR A 174 -8.32 2.85 10.16
C THR A 174 -8.09 3.02 11.67
N PRO A 175 -9.04 3.51 12.49
CA PRO A 175 -8.82 3.68 13.93
C PRO A 175 -8.58 2.36 14.67
N TRP A 176 -9.18 1.26 14.20
CA TRP A 176 -9.00 -0.06 14.78
C TRP A 176 -7.68 -0.68 14.37
N MET A 177 -7.19 -0.36 13.17
CA MET A 177 -5.94 -0.90 12.64
C MET A 177 -4.69 -0.15 13.08
N ALA A 178 -4.79 1.17 13.29
CA ALA A 178 -3.69 2.01 13.72
C ALA A 178 -2.87 1.47 14.92
N PRO A 179 -3.46 1.02 16.04
CA PRO A 179 -2.67 0.52 17.17
C PRO A 179 -1.92 -0.78 16.86
N PHE A 180 -2.51 -1.70 16.08
CA PHE A 180 -1.83 -2.93 15.68
C PHE A 180 -0.66 -2.63 14.74
N TYR A 181 -0.88 -1.77 13.74
CA TYR A 181 0.21 -1.32 12.86
C TYR A 181 1.34 -0.65 13.63
N PHE A 182 0.99 0.21 14.60
CA PHE A 182 1.98 0.86 15.46
C PHE A 182 2.85 -0.16 16.19
N VAL A 183 2.26 -1.16 16.83
CA VAL A 183 3.00 -2.17 17.60
C VAL A 183 3.79 -3.12 16.70
N PHE A 184 3.17 -3.71 15.66
CA PHE A 184 3.84 -4.68 14.79
C PHE A 184 5.03 -4.08 14.04
N PHE A 185 4.88 -2.85 13.54
CA PHE A 185 5.98 -2.18 12.83
C PHE A 185 7.17 -1.92 13.76
N GLY A 186 6.89 -1.53 15.01
CA GLY A 186 7.93 -1.36 16.03
C GLY A 186 8.63 -2.66 16.38
N MET A 187 7.86 -3.74 16.61
CA MET A 187 8.37 -5.06 16.95
C MET A 187 9.22 -5.71 15.83
N MET A 188 8.92 -5.42 14.56
CA MET A 188 9.65 -5.94 13.40
C MET A 188 11.04 -5.31 13.22
N VAL A 189 11.17 -4.01 13.48
CA VAL A 189 12.44 -3.28 13.27
C VAL A 189 13.24 -3.19 14.57
N ALA A 190 12.57 -2.81 15.66
CA ALA A 190 13.05 -2.77 17.04
C ALA A 190 14.53 -2.35 17.22
N ASP A 191 14.89 -1.21 16.65
CA ASP A 191 16.25 -0.65 16.74
C ASP A 191 16.20 0.87 16.97
N ILE A 192 16.83 1.32 18.04
CA ILE A 192 16.83 2.73 18.46
C ILE A 192 17.49 3.63 17.42
N GLY A 193 18.60 3.20 16.82
CA GLY A 193 19.36 3.97 15.83
C GLY A 193 18.56 4.20 14.55
N TYR A 194 17.95 3.14 14.00
CA TYR A 194 17.07 3.26 12.84
C TYR A 194 15.83 4.09 13.15
N GLY A 195 15.20 3.89 14.32
CA GLY A 195 14.07 4.69 14.77
C GLY A 195 14.39 6.19 14.85
N LEU A 196 15.55 6.55 15.40
CA LEU A 196 16.01 7.94 15.48
C LEU A 196 16.30 8.54 14.10
N ILE A 197 16.93 7.79 13.18
CA ILE A 197 17.16 8.26 11.81
C ILE A 197 15.83 8.56 11.12
N ILE A 198 14.86 7.65 11.20
CA ILE A 198 13.54 7.83 10.56
C ILE A 198 12.79 9.01 11.20
N LEU A 199 12.88 9.16 12.53
CA LEU A 199 12.28 10.29 13.25
C LEU A 199 12.88 11.63 12.79
N LEU A 200 14.20 11.71 12.66
CA LEU A 200 14.90 12.91 12.20
C LEU A 200 14.59 13.19 10.72
N ALA A 201 14.70 12.19 9.85
CA ALA A 201 14.44 12.34 8.42
C ALA A 201 13.00 12.79 8.13
N SER A 202 12.02 12.17 8.81
CA SER A 202 10.61 12.55 8.68
C SER A 202 10.33 13.95 9.23
N SER A 203 10.90 14.31 10.38
CA SER A 203 10.73 15.64 10.99
C SER A 203 11.38 16.76 10.16
N ILE A 204 12.58 16.52 9.61
CA ILE A 204 13.27 17.44 8.71
C ILE A 204 12.48 17.58 7.40
N GLY A 205 12.04 16.47 6.81
CA GLY A 205 11.24 16.47 5.59
C GLY A 205 9.93 17.27 5.73
N LEU A 206 9.24 17.12 6.87
CA LEU A 206 8.02 17.87 7.17
C LEU A 206 8.23 19.37 7.39
N ARG A 207 9.41 19.77 7.89
CA ARG A 207 9.71 21.17 8.22
C ARG A 207 10.31 21.96 7.06
N PHE A 208 11.19 21.35 6.27
CA PHE A 208 12.02 22.05 5.29
C PHE A 208 11.59 21.84 3.83
N ILE A 209 10.76 20.84 3.54
CA ILE A 209 10.38 20.52 2.16
C ILE A 209 8.90 20.84 1.94
N PRO A 210 8.54 21.63 0.90
CA PRO A 210 7.14 21.80 0.50
C PRO A 210 6.65 20.51 -0.16
N LEU A 211 5.91 19.71 0.60
CA LEU A 211 5.44 18.39 0.18
C LEU A 211 3.96 18.41 -0.19
N LYS A 212 3.59 17.61 -1.20
CA LYS A 212 2.20 17.30 -1.51
C LYS A 212 1.52 16.67 -0.29
N ARG A 213 0.21 16.89 -0.13
CA ARG A 213 -0.59 16.40 1.01
C ARG A 213 -0.36 14.92 1.31
N ASN A 214 -0.37 14.05 0.29
CA ASN A 214 -0.20 12.61 0.47
C ASN A 214 1.18 12.25 1.05
N ILE A 215 2.24 12.88 0.54
CA ILE A 215 3.61 12.65 1.02
C ILE A 215 3.76 13.17 2.45
N LYS A 216 3.10 14.29 2.77
CA LYS A 216 3.09 14.86 4.13
C LYS A 216 2.45 13.89 5.13
N GLU A 217 1.30 13.29 4.80
CA GLU A 217 0.67 12.30 5.69
C GLU A 217 1.55 11.03 5.82
N PHE A 218 2.20 10.61 4.74
CA PHE A 218 3.13 9.46 4.78
C PHE A 218 4.38 9.73 5.65
N LEU A 219 4.95 10.94 5.61
CA LEU A 219 6.03 11.31 6.52
C LEU A 219 5.57 11.38 7.98
N ARG A 220 4.36 11.89 8.24
CA ARG A 220 3.79 11.89 9.59
C ARG A 220 3.56 10.47 10.12
N LEU A 221 3.15 9.56 9.25
CA LEU A 221 3.01 8.14 9.59
C LEU A 221 4.36 7.59 10.07
N PHE A 222 5.43 7.77 9.29
CA PHE A 222 6.77 7.34 9.71
C PHE A 222 7.26 8.02 10.99
N GLN A 223 6.93 9.30 11.18
CA GLN A 223 7.25 10.01 12.41
C GLN A 223 6.60 9.35 13.64
N ILE A 224 5.32 8.97 13.54
CA ILE A 224 4.60 8.25 14.60
C ILE A 224 5.20 6.85 14.80
N LEU A 225 5.40 6.10 13.72
CA LEU A 225 5.95 4.74 13.77
C LEU A 225 7.37 4.70 14.37
N SER A 226 8.17 5.74 14.17
CA SER A 226 9.52 5.85 14.74
C SER A 226 9.51 5.78 16.27
N PHE A 227 8.50 6.34 16.93
CA PHE A 227 8.36 6.21 18.39
C PHE A 227 8.15 4.76 18.81
N SER A 228 7.40 3.98 18.03
CA SER A 228 7.22 2.54 18.30
C SER A 228 8.52 1.76 18.10
N ILE A 229 9.28 2.06 17.03
CA ILE A 229 10.57 1.42 16.77
C ILE A 229 11.54 1.67 17.93
N ILE A 230 11.63 2.92 18.40
CA ILE A 230 12.52 3.27 19.52
C ILE A 230 12.04 2.58 20.80
N PHE A 231 10.73 2.55 21.06
CA PHE A 231 10.18 1.88 22.24
C PHE A 231 10.51 0.38 22.26
N TRP A 232 10.29 -0.34 21.16
CA TRP A 232 10.65 -1.75 21.06
C TRP A 232 12.16 -2.00 20.99
N GLY A 233 12.92 -1.10 20.38
CA GLY A 233 14.38 -1.16 20.38
C GLY A 233 14.99 -0.98 21.78
N LEU A 234 14.35 -0.22 22.67
CA LEU A 234 14.73 -0.14 24.08
C LEU A 234 14.42 -1.44 24.84
N ILE A 235 13.31 -2.10 24.51
CA ILE A 235 12.94 -3.41 25.10
C ILE A 235 13.95 -4.47 24.67
N TYR A 236 14.30 -4.50 23.39
CA TYR A 236 15.26 -5.48 22.85
C TYR A 236 16.71 -5.11 23.13
N GLY A 237 16.97 -3.85 23.51
CA GLY A 237 18.31 -3.34 23.78
C GLY A 237 19.19 -3.32 22.54
N SER A 238 18.65 -2.92 21.39
CA SER A 238 19.38 -2.84 20.11
C SER A 238 19.48 -1.39 19.61
N ALA A 239 20.68 -0.96 19.23
CA ALA A 239 20.93 0.33 18.60
C ALA A 239 21.95 0.20 17.47
N PHE A 240 21.57 0.59 16.25
CA PHE A 240 22.41 0.48 15.04
C PHE A 240 22.90 -0.95 14.77
N GLY A 241 22.11 -1.96 15.16
CA GLY A 241 22.48 -3.37 15.12
C GLY A 241 23.53 -3.80 16.15
N ALA A 242 23.90 -2.93 17.10
CA ALA A 242 24.74 -3.26 18.23
C ALA A 242 23.90 -3.48 19.49
N ASP A 243 24.33 -4.46 20.29
CA ASP A 243 23.71 -4.80 21.57
C ASP A 243 24.09 -3.79 22.66
N LEU A 244 23.08 -3.26 23.35
CA LEU A 244 23.25 -2.35 24.48
C LEU A 244 23.44 -3.14 25.79
N PRO A 245 24.07 -2.53 26.82
CA PRO A 245 24.28 -3.20 28.11
C PRO A 245 23.00 -3.46 28.91
N PHE A 246 21.86 -2.92 28.47
CA PHE A 246 20.54 -3.21 29.01
C PHE A 246 19.70 -3.90 27.91
N GLN A 247 19.30 -5.15 28.16
CA GLN A 247 18.42 -5.92 27.28
C GLN A 247 17.34 -6.53 28.17
N LEU A 248 16.07 -6.16 27.97
CA LEU A 248 14.95 -6.77 28.71
C LEU A 248 14.52 -8.09 28.07
N LEU A 249 14.60 -8.19 26.74
CA LEU A 249 14.30 -9.39 25.96
C LEU A 249 15.33 -9.49 24.84
N ASN A 250 16.10 -10.58 24.78
CA ASN A 250 17.04 -10.77 23.69
C ASN A 250 16.33 -11.52 22.54
N PRO A 251 16.19 -10.93 21.33
CA PRO A 251 15.48 -11.60 20.24
C PRO A 251 16.07 -12.93 19.78
N THR A 252 17.35 -13.16 20.06
CA THR A 252 18.05 -14.40 19.69
C THR A 252 17.89 -15.49 20.75
N GLU A 253 17.88 -15.12 22.04
CA GLU A 253 17.74 -16.09 23.14
C GLU A 253 16.26 -16.36 23.47
N ASP A 254 15.41 -15.33 23.45
CA ASP A 254 14.00 -15.37 23.84
C ASP A 254 13.05 -15.43 22.63
N PHE A 255 13.48 -16.06 21.53
CA PHE A 255 12.69 -16.18 20.32
C PHE A 255 11.28 -16.74 20.58
N MET A 256 11.18 -17.76 21.44
CA MET A 256 9.89 -18.38 21.79
C MET A 256 8.94 -17.38 22.50
N THR A 257 9.47 -16.51 23.34
CA THR A 257 8.69 -15.49 24.05
C THR A 257 8.14 -14.46 23.06
N ILE A 258 8.98 -13.97 22.14
CA ILE A 258 8.56 -13.02 21.09
C ILE A 258 7.54 -13.66 20.16
N PHE A 259 7.74 -14.92 19.77
CA PHE A 259 6.79 -15.68 18.97
C PHE A 259 5.43 -15.77 19.66
N MET A 260 5.40 -16.13 20.95
CA MET A 260 4.16 -16.20 21.72
C MET A 260 3.47 -14.84 21.85
N ILE A 261 4.21 -13.76 22.10
CA ILE A 261 3.65 -12.40 22.14
C ILE A 261 3.04 -12.04 20.78
N SER A 262 3.73 -12.31 19.68
CA SER A 262 3.22 -12.02 18.34
C SER A 262 1.97 -12.83 17.98
N LEU A 263 1.91 -14.10 18.41
CA LEU A 263 0.75 -14.97 18.18
C LEU A 263 -0.47 -14.49 18.97
N VAL A 264 -0.28 -14.11 20.24
CA VAL A 264 -1.35 -13.55 21.08
C VAL A 264 -1.84 -12.23 20.50
N PHE A 265 -0.92 -11.33 20.14
CA PHE A 265 -1.28 -10.02 19.59
C PHE A 265 -1.96 -10.14 18.22
N GLY A 266 -1.49 -11.05 17.36
CA GLY A 266 -2.14 -11.41 16.09
C GLY A 266 -3.53 -12.02 16.30
N GLY A 267 -3.69 -12.87 17.31
CA GLY A 267 -5.00 -13.38 17.72
C GLY A 267 -5.97 -12.26 18.09
N ILE A 268 -5.54 -11.29 18.91
CA ILE A 268 -6.33 -10.12 19.28
C ILE A 268 -6.69 -9.26 18.05
N GLN A 269 -5.77 -9.12 17.10
CA GLN A 269 -6.04 -8.41 15.84
C GLN A 269 -7.13 -9.12 15.03
N LEU A 270 -7.05 -10.45 14.89
CA LEU A 270 -8.07 -11.25 14.19
C LEU A 270 -9.44 -11.12 14.86
N PHE A 271 -9.49 -11.19 16.20
CA PHE A 271 -10.72 -10.95 16.96
C PHE A 271 -11.29 -9.56 16.70
N THR A 272 -10.45 -8.53 16.67
CA THR A 272 -10.90 -7.16 16.39
C THR A 272 -11.48 -7.05 14.97
N GLY A 273 -10.84 -7.66 13.97
CA GLY A 273 -11.34 -7.67 12.59
C GLY A 273 -12.69 -8.37 12.44
N LEU A 274 -12.85 -9.55 13.06
CA LEU A 274 -14.12 -10.26 13.07
C LEU A 274 -15.20 -9.46 13.82
N PHE A 275 -14.84 -8.78 14.91
CA PHE A 275 -15.78 -7.95 15.67
C PHE A 275 -16.31 -6.79 14.83
N LEU A 276 -15.45 -6.17 14.03
CA LEU A 276 -15.87 -5.14 13.07
C LEU A 276 -16.83 -5.70 12.01
N ALA A 277 -16.56 -6.90 11.49
CA ALA A 277 -17.46 -7.56 10.55
C ALA A 277 -18.85 -7.85 11.18
N ALA A 278 -18.89 -8.27 12.45
CA ALA A 278 -20.15 -8.44 13.18
C ALA A 278 -20.89 -7.11 13.35
N LYS A 279 -20.18 -6.06 13.79
CA LYS A 279 -20.73 -4.72 14.04
C LYS A 279 -21.28 -4.08 12.76
N GLU A 280 -20.60 -4.26 11.64
CA GLU A 280 -21.01 -3.79 10.32
C GLU A 280 -22.36 -4.42 9.91
N ASN A 281 -22.48 -5.74 10.04
CA ASN A 281 -23.71 -6.46 9.70
C ASN A 281 -24.89 -6.13 10.65
N ILE A 282 -24.62 -5.90 11.95
CA ILE A 282 -25.62 -5.42 12.90
C ILE A 282 -26.11 -4.02 12.52
N LYS A 283 -25.21 -3.13 12.10
CA LYS A 283 -25.57 -1.78 11.64
C LYS A 283 -26.51 -1.83 10.43
N LYS A 284 -26.32 -2.80 9.52
CA LYS A 284 -27.19 -3.09 8.37
C LYS A 284 -28.52 -3.77 8.74
N LYS A 285 -28.75 -4.06 10.03
CA LYS A 285 -29.89 -4.83 10.57
C LYS A 285 -29.99 -6.26 10.02
N ASP A 286 -28.91 -6.79 9.45
CA ASP A 286 -28.84 -8.17 8.98
C ASP A 286 -28.24 -9.06 10.08
N TYR A 287 -29.08 -9.45 11.05
CA TYR A 287 -28.67 -10.26 12.19
C TYR A 287 -28.22 -11.68 11.78
N LEU A 288 -28.79 -12.23 10.70
CA LEU A 288 -28.43 -13.57 10.23
C LEU A 288 -27.02 -13.57 9.64
N SER A 289 -26.68 -12.55 8.84
CA SER A 289 -25.32 -12.37 8.34
C SER A 289 -24.35 -11.99 9.47
N ALA A 290 -24.78 -11.23 10.48
CA ALA A 290 -23.93 -10.91 11.63
C ALA A 290 -23.51 -12.14 12.44
N VAL A 291 -24.44 -13.09 12.67
CA VAL A 291 -24.14 -14.37 13.33
C VAL A 291 -23.19 -15.19 12.46
N ARG A 292 -23.53 -15.37 11.18
CA ARG A 292 -22.75 -16.21 10.25
C ARG A 292 -21.33 -15.68 9.98
N GLU A 293 -21.20 -14.39 9.71
CA GLU A 293 -19.96 -13.78 9.21
C GLU A 293 -19.12 -13.18 10.33
N GLY A 294 -19.72 -12.90 11.48
CA GLY A 294 -19.05 -12.36 12.66
C GLY A 294 -18.93 -13.41 13.76
N PHE A 295 -20.01 -13.64 14.50
CA PHE A 295 -19.97 -14.39 15.76
C PHE A 295 -19.57 -15.86 15.59
N SER A 296 -20.00 -16.54 14.53
CA SER A 296 -19.63 -17.93 14.30
C SER A 296 -18.13 -18.09 14.03
N TRP A 297 -17.51 -17.15 13.30
CA TRP A 297 -16.06 -17.17 13.11
C TRP A 297 -15.29 -16.88 14.40
N HIS A 298 -15.79 -16.00 15.27
CA HIS A 298 -15.21 -15.85 16.62
C HIS A 298 -15.31 -17.15 17.41
N GLY A 299 -16.47 -17.82 17.36
CA GLY A 299 -16.68 -19.09 18.08
C GLY A 299 -15.75 -20.20 17.61
N ILE A 300 -15.48 -20.29 16.30
CA ILE A 300 -14.47 -21.22 15.75
C ILE A 300 -13.07 -20.87 16.25
N LEU A 301 -12.70 -19.58 16.19
CA LEU A 301 -11.37 -19.13 16.58
C LEU A 301 -11.13 -19.34 18.09
N ILE A 302 -12.13 -19.06 18.94
CA ILE A 302 -12.11 -19.37 20.37
C ILE A 302 -11.99 -20.88 20.59
N GLY A 303 -12.78 -21.68 19.87
CA GLY A 303 -12.70 -23.15 19.96
C GLY A 303 -11.30 -23.68 19.63
N LEU A 304 -10.66 -23.15 18.59
CA LEU A 304 -9.30 -23.52 18.21
C LEU A 304 -8.27 -23.08 19.26
N PHE A 305 -8.38 -21.86 19.80
CA PHE A 305 -7.55 -21.40 20.91
C PHE A 305 -7.71 -22.26 22.17
N MET A 306 -8.93 -22.66 22.51
CA MET A 306 -9.20 -23.56 23.64
C MET A 306 -8.59 -24.95 23.43
N ILE A 307 -8.65 -25.48 22.20
CA ILE A 307 -7.99 -26.75 21.86
C ILE A 307 -6.48 -26.62 22.06
N ALA A 308 -5.85 -25.61 21.45
CA ALA A 308 -4.41 -25.39 21.55
C ALA A 308 -3.97 -25.19 23.01
N PHE A 309 -4.69 -24.36 23.77
CA PHE A 309 -4.43 -24.11 25.19
C PHE A 309 -4.62 -25.37 26.04
N GLY A 310 -5.68 -26.14 25.78
CA GLY A 310 -5.98 -27.39 26.48
C GLY A 310 -4.96 -28.49 26.24
N THR A 311 -4.33 -28.53 25.05
CA THR A 311 -3.31 -29.55 24.70
C THR A 311 -1.88 -29.15 24.98
N MET A 312 -1.57 -27.84 25.05
CA MET A 312 -0.18 -27.38 25.18
C MET A 312 0.16 -26.85 26.58
N LEU A 313 -0.82 -26.38 27.36
CA LEU A 313 -0.57 -25.68 28.62
C LEU A 313 -1.16 -26.36 29.85
N VAL A 314 -2.35 -26.95 29.74
CA VAL A 314 -3.11 -27.46 30.91
C VAL A 314 -3.34 -28.98 30.87
N ASP A 315 -3.10 -29.64 29.73
CA ASP A 315 -3.36 -31.08 29.51
C ASP A 315 -4.74 -31.55 30.02
N SER A 316 -5.74 -30.67 29.95
CA SER A 316 -7.10 -30.97 30.42
C SER A 316 -7.99 -31.41 29.26
N GLU A 317 -8.45 -32.66 29.33
CA GLU A 317 -9.39 -33.22 28.35
C GLU A 317 -10.72 -32.46 28.31
N VAL A 318 -11.14 -31.86 29.42
CA VAL A 318 -12.39 -31.10 29.52
C VAL A 318 -12.33 -29.84 28.65
N ILE A 319 -11.24 -29.08 28.76
CA ILE A 319 -11.05 -27.85 27.97
C ILE A 319 -10.94 -28.19 26.49
N LYS A 320 -10.18 -29.23 26.13
CA LYS A 320 -10.05 -29.70 24.75
C LYS A 320 -11.39 -30.08 24.14
N ASN A 321 -12.16 -30.93 24.83
CA ASN A 321 -13.46 -31.41 24.33
C ASN A 321 -14.47 -30.27 24.21
N SER A 322 -14.48 -29.33 25.16
CA SER A 322 -15.34 -28.14 25.08
C SER A 322 -15.00 -27.25 23.88
N GLY A 323 -13.71 -27.07 23.57
CA GLY A 323 -13.25 -26.32 22.40
C GLY A 323 -13.64 -26.98 21.07
N ILE A 324 -13.53 -28.31 20.98
CA ILE A 324 -13.99 -29.08 19.81
C ILE A 324 -15.50 -28.91 19.60
N VAL A 325 -16.30 -29.07 20.67
CA VAL A 325 -17.76 -28.90 20.60
C VAL A 325 -18.11 -27.47 20.14
N LEU A 326 -17.46 -26.46 20.71
CA LEU A 326 -17.68 -25.06 20.34
C LEU A 326 -17.35 -24.80 18.87
N ALA A 327 -16.22 -25.32 18.37
CA ALA A 327 -15.82 -25.17 16.98
C ALA A 327 -16.80 -25.84 16.03
N ILE A 328 -17.24 -27.07 16.34
CA ILE A 328 -18.20 -27.83 15.52
C ILE A 328 -19.56 -27.12 15.48
N VAL A 329 -20.09 -26.68 16.64
CA VAL A 329 -21.39 -25.97 16.69
C VAL A 329 -21.36 -24.71 15.83
N ASN A 330 -20.29 -23.91 15.92
CA ASN A 330 -20.17 -22.70 15.12
C ASN A 330 -19.93 -22.99 13.63
N ALA A 331 -19.20 -24.05 13.27
CA ALA A 331 -19.07 -24.49 11.89
C ALA A 331 -20.42 -24.92 11.31
N VAL A 332 -21.24 -25.65 12.08
CA VAL A 332 -22.59 -26.03 11.68
C VAL A 332 -23.49 -24.81 11.51
N LEU A 333 -23.39 -23.78 12.36
CA LEU A 333 -24.14 -22.53 12.19
C LEU A 333 -23.81 -21.82 10.88
N ILE A 334 -22.54 -21.79 10.47
CA ILE A 334 -22.13 -21.15 9.21
C ILE A 334 -22.75 -21.86 8.00
N VAL A 335 -22.79 -23.20 8.02
CA VAL A 335 -23.39 -24.01 6.94
C VAL A 335 -24.91 -24.04 7.02
N GLY A 336 -25.49 -24.02 8.22
CA GLY A 336 -26.92 -24.16 8.47
C GLY A 336 -27.73 -22.92 8.10
N ILE A 337 -27.21 -21.71 8.33
CA ILE A 337 -27.93 -20.46 8.04
C ILE A 337 -28.24 -20.30 6.52
N PRO A 338 -27.31 -20.53 5.58
CA PRO A 338 -27.59 -20.51 4.14
C PRO A 338 -28.67 -21.52 3.71
N ILE A 339 -28.74 -22.69 4.34
CA ILE A 339 -29.75 -23.73 4.05
C ILE A 339 -31.16 -23.27 4.39
N ILE A 340 -31.29 -22.43 5.41
CA ILE A 340 -32.58 -21.85 5.83
C ILE A 340 -32.98 -20.68 4.92
N GLN A 341 -32.01 -19.96 4.35
CA GLN A 341 -32.25 -18.79 3.50
C GLN A 341 -32.48 -19.14 2.02
N SER A 342 -31.97 -20.27 1.52
CA SER A 342 -32.07 -20.64 0.11
C SER A 342 -33.39 -21.33 -0.26
N LYS A 343 -33.95 -20.99 -1.43
CA LYS A 343 -35.17 -21.63 -1.96
C LYS A 343 -35.02 -23.15 -2.17
N SER A 344 -33.81 -23.66 -2.36
CA SER A 344 -33.50 -25.10 -2.41
C SER A 344 -32.57 -25.52 -1.26
N LYS A 345 -32.94 -26.57 -0.52
CA LYS A 345 -32.16 -27.05 0.64
C LYS A 345 -30.76 -27.55 0.26
N VAL A 346 -30.61 -28.08 -0.97
CA VAL A 346 -29.34 -28.60 -1.51
C VAL A 346 -28.43 -27.46 -1.97
N GLY A 347 -28.98 -26.42 -2.62
CA GLY A 347 -28.20 -25.24 -3.03
C GLY A 347 -27.64 -24.43 -1.85
N GLY A 348 -28.38 -24.37 -0.75
CA GLY A 348 -27.91 -23.76 0.50
C GLY A 348 -26.71 -24.48 1.14
N PHE A 349 -26.69 -25.82 1.06
CA PHE A 349 -25.58 -26.63 1.59
C PHE A 349 -24.30 -26.45 0.77
N PHE A 350 -24.41 -26.49 -0.56
CA PHE A 350 -23.25 -26.29 -1.45
C PHE A 350 -22.74 -24.85 -1.43
N SER A 351 -23.62 -23.84 -1.35
CA SER A 351 -23.21 -22.44 -1.19
C SER A 351 -22.56 -22.15 0.16
N GLY A 352 -23.06 -22.76 1.25
CA GLY A 352 -22.45 -22.69 2.57
C GLY A 352 -21.03 -23.26 2.60
N ARG A 353 -20.83 -24.46 2.03
CA ARG A 353 -19.50 -25.09 1.90
C ARG A 353 -18.57 -24.29 0.98
N TYR A 354 -19.07 -23.81 -0.16
CA TYR A 354 -18.30 -22.97 -1.09
C TYR A 354 -17.79 -21.70 -0.40
N ARG A 355 -18.62 -21.04 0.43
CA ARG A 355 -18.22 -19.84 1.16
C ARG A 355 -17.18 -20.08 2.24
N ILE A 356 -17.23 -21.21 2.96
CA ILE A 356 -16.18 -21.61 3.91
C ILE A 356 -14.86 -21.83 3.15
N CYS A 357 -14.90 -22.57 2.04
CA CYS A 357 -13.72 -22.77 1.19
C CYS A 357 -13.19 -21.46 0.61
N TYR A 358 -14.06 -20.55 0.14
CA TYR A 358 -13.67 -19.25 -0.42
C TYR A 358 -13.03 -18.33 0.62
N ARG A 359 -13.55 -18.28 1.85
CA ARG A 359 -12.98 -17.47 2.94
C ARG A 359 -11.66 -18.06 3.48
N CYS A 360 -11.51 -19.38 3.49
CA CYS A 360 -10.21 -20.04 3.73
C CYS A 360 -9.22 -19.76 2.59
N TRP A 361 -9.69 -19.69 1.34
CA TRP A 361 -8.86 -19.42 0.16
C TRP A 361 -8.29 -18.00 0.15
N GLU A 362 -9.07 -16.98 0.53
CA GLU A 362 -8.65 -15.57 0.60
C GLU A 362 -7.54 -15.32 1.64
N ASN A 363 -7.39 -16.19 2.65
CA ASN A 363 -6.41 -16.03 3.74
C ASN A 363 -5.10 -16.84 3.57
N GLY A 364 -4.79 -17.38 2.38
CA GLY A 364 -3.45 -17.95 2.14
C GLY A 364 -3.26 -19.06 1.10
N GLY A 365 -4.11 -19.18 0.06
CA GLY A 365 -3.95 -20.23 -0.96
C GLY A 365 -3.65 -19.70 -2.37
N SER A 366 -2.42 -19.85 -2.86
CA SER A 366 -2.08 -19.60 -4.27
C SER A 366 -2.73 -20.65 -5.18
N PHE A 367 -3.78 -20.29 -5.92
CA PHE A 367 -4.29 -21.06 -7.07
C PHE A 367 -4.44 -20.14 -8.29
N PHE A 368 -3.77 -20.49 -9.39
CA PHE A 368 -3.83 -19.77 -10.66
C PHE A 368 -5.15 -20.06 -11.39
N CYS A 369 -5.89 -19.01 -11.76
CA CYS A 369 -7.04 -19.13 -12.67
C CYS A 369 -6.58 -18.82 -14.10
N ALA A 370 -6.70 -19.79 -15.00
CA ALA A 370 -6.45 -19.60 -16.44
C ALA A 370 -7.77 -19.31 -17.16
N TYR A 371 -7.83 -18.18 -17.88
CA TYR A 371 -8.96 -17.77 -18.71
C TYR A 371 -8.73 -18.22 -20.15
N ASP A 372 -9.56 -19.14 -20.65
CA ASP A 372 -9.54 -19.54 -22.06
C ASP A 372 -10.46 -18.63 -22.90
N LYS A 373 -9.85 -17.88 -23.82
CA LYS A 373 -10.54 -16.94 -24.73
C LYS A 373 -11.42 -17.63 -25.78
N SER A 374 -11.25 -18.93 -26.03
CA SER A 374 -12.03 -19.67 -27.03
C SER A 374 -13.45 -19.99 -26.56
N THR A 375 -13.60 -20.34 -25.28
CA THR A 375 -14.85 -20.89 -24.74
C THR A 375 -15.63 -19.94 -23.83
N ARG A 376 -15.11 -18.74 -23.51
CA ARG A 376 -15.67 -17.78 -22.51
C ARG A 376 -16.05 -18.47 -21.18
N LYS A 377 -15.29 -19.47 -20.75
CA LYS A 377 -15.48 -20.15 -19.46
C LYS A 377 -14.26 -19.94 -18.56
N ILE A 378 -14.51 -19.64 -17.28
CA ILE A 378 -13.49 -19.57 -16.23
C ILE A 378 -13.33 -20.98 -15.67
N TRP A 379 -12.11 -21.52 -15.71
CA TRP A 379 -11.82 -22.87 -15.23
C TRP A 379 -11.08 -22.82 -13.90
N SER A 380 -11.66 -23.40 -12.84
CA SER A 380 -10.91 -23.70 -11.61
C SER A 380 -10.36 -25.13 -11.70
N VAL A 381 -9.04 -25.27 -11.81
CA VAL A 381 -8.36 -26.57 -11.67
C VAL A 381 -8.03 -26.76 -10.19
N ILE A 382 -8.60 -27.77 -9.55
CA ILE A 382 -8.21 -28.24 -8.21
C ILE A 382 -7.16 -29.33 -8.44
N ASP A 383 -5.89 -29.04 -8.18
CA ASP A 383 -4.85 -30.06 -8.17
C ASP A 383 -4.57 -30.45 -6.72
N PHE A 384 -4.99 -31.66 -6.34
CA PHE A 384 -4.71 -32.24 -5.03
C PHE A 384 -3.53 -33.21 -5.17
N THR A 385 -2.46 -32.88 -4.46
CA THR A 385 -1.36 -33.77 -3.98
C THR A 385 -0.36 -34.34 -4.98
N ALA A 386 0.90 -33.90 -4.80
CA ALA A 386 2.03 -34.81 -4.84
C ALA A 386 1.87 -35.87 -3.72
N ILE A 387 2.28 -37.10 -4.05
CA ILE A 387 2.46 -38.29 -3.20
C ILE A 387 1.30 -39.31 -3.20
N THR A 388 1.59 -40.40 -3.93
CA THR A 388 1.09 -41.80 -3.85
C THR A 388 -0.17 -42.24 -4.62
N SER A 389 0.11 -43.05 -5.65
CA SER A 389 -0.67 -44.14 -6.26
C SER A 389 -2.16 -43.98 -6.58
N ASN A 390 -2.42 -43.84 -7.88
CA ASN A 390 -3.35 -44.66 -8.67
C ASN A 390 -4.79 -44.82 -8.16
N ALA A 391 -5.61 -43.77 -8.31
CA ALA A 391 -7.03 -43.89 -8.66
C ALA A 391 -7.58 -42.52 -9.11
N ARG A 392 -7.85 -42.34 -10.40
CA ARG A 392 -8.55 -41.16 -10.92
C ARG A 392 -10.04 -41.27 -10.62
N SER A 393 -10.55 -40.40 -9.75
CA SER A 393 -11.98 -40.02 -9.76
C SER A 393 -12.09 -38.50 -9.74
N VAL A 394 -12.39 -37.92 -10.90
CA VAL A 394 -12.63 -36.49 -11.09
C VAL A 394 -14.13 -36.28 -10.97
N TRP A 395 -14.56 -35.54 -9.95
CA TRP A 395 -15.95 -35.11 -9.81
C TRP A 395 -16.13 -33.75 -10.48
N PHE A 396 -16.94 -33.71 -11.54
CA PHE A 396 -17.37 -32.50 -12.21
C PHE A 396 -18.58 -31.90 -11.48
N CYS A 397 -18.56 -30.60 -11.19
CA CYS A 397 -19.77 -29.84 -10.88
C CYS A 397 -19.94 -28.81 -11.98
N ASP A 398 -20.97 -29.00 -12.81
CA ASP A 398 -21.41 -28.02 -13.79
C ASP A 398 -22.10 -26.86 -13.03
N CYS A 399 -21.67 -25.64 -13.28
CA CYS A 399 -22.33 -24.42 -12.79
C CYS A 399 -22.83 -23.65 -14.01
N SER A 400 -23.83 -24.21 -14.69
CA SER A 400 -24.87 -23.38 -15.30
C SER A 400 -26.10 -23.55 -14.42
N ASP A 401 -26.60 -22.45 -13.85
CA ASP A 401 -27.95 -21.98 -14.14
C ASP A 401 -28.25 -20.72 -13.31
N ASP A 402 -28.70 -19.71 -14.05
CA ASP A 402 -29.53 -18.57 -13.64
C ASP A 402 -28.92 -17.47 -12.76
N PHE A 403 -28.15 -16.59 -13.42
CA PHE A 403 -28.16 -15.15 -13.12
C PHE A 403 -29.06 -14.45 -14.15
N TYR A 404 -30.25 -14.04 -13.70
CA TYR A 404 -30.98 -12.85 -14.16
C TYR A 404 -31.52 -12.12 -12.94
#